data_AF-A0A920ACK5-F1
#
_entry.id   AF-A0A920ACK5-F1
#
_cell.length_a   1.000
_cell.length_b   1.000
_cell.length_c   1.000
_cell.angle_alpha   90.00
_cell.angle_beta   90.00
_cell.angle_gamma   90.00
#
_symmetry.space_group_name_H-M   'P 1'
#
loop_
_entity.id
_entity.type
_entity.pdbx_description
1 polymer ?
#
loop_
_entity_poly.entity_id
_entity_poly.type
_entity_poly.pdbx_seq_one_letter_code
_entity_poly.pdbx_strand_id
1 'polypeptide(L)'
;MLFLSGIIYFSNKIISVIGLVIICFHNLFDTFIYEGQSPYAILWYFLHQQSMIKISEHTSLAFGYPIIPWVGLMALGYVMGSLYTEYQSKERASLLMKFGIYSVLAFIVLRLTNFYGEPNHFAIQEKYHFL
;
A
#
# COMPACT_ATOMS: atom_id res chain seq x y z
N MET A 1 -4.00 -5.90 -12.32
CA MET A 1 -4.86 -6.42 -13.41
C MET A 1 -5.35 -7.83 -13.15
N LEU A 2 -4.49 -8.83 -12.93
CA LEU A 2 -4.91 -10.24 -12.73
C LEU A 2 -5.78 -10.47 -11.47
N PHE A 3 -5.42 -9.87 -10.32
CA PHE A 3 -6.25 -9.96 -9.12
C PHE A 3 -7.55 -9.16 -9.25
N LEU A 4 -7.46 -7.97 -9.84
CA LEU A 4 -8.62 -7.11 -10.02
C LEU A 4 -9.65 -7.76 -10.95
N SER A 5 -9.24 -8.46 -12.01
CA SER A 5 -10.18 -9.17 -12.90
C SER A 5 -11.00 -10.25 -12.21
N GLY A 6 -10.55 -10.81 -11.08
CA GLY A 6 -11.38 -11.68 -10.25
C GLY A 6 -12.29 -10.90 -9.30
N ILE A 7 -11.78 -9.83 -8.72
CA ILE A 7 -12.48 -9.05 -7.68
C ILE A 7 -13.63 -8.19 -8.26
N ILE A 8 -13.56 -7.78 -9.53
CA ILE A 8 -14.59 -6.94 -10.17
C ILE A 8 -15.98 -7.58 -10.27
N TYR A 9 -16.09 -8.91 -10.10
CA TYR A 9 -17.39 -9.59 -10.10
C TYR A 9 -18.17 -9.39 -8.80
N PHE A 10 -17.53 -8.86 -7.75
CA PHE A 10 -18.19 -8.52 -6.49
C PHE A 10 -18.77 -7.10 -6.51
N SER A 11 -19.73 -6.84 -5.64
CA SER A 11 -20.28 -5.48 -5.48
C SER A 11 -19.21 -4.48 -5.00
N ASN A 12 -19.32 -3.21 -5.40
CA ASN A 12 -18.41 -2.14 -4.98
C ASN A 12 -18.22 -2.05 -3.46
N LYS A 13 -19.24 -2.40 -2.67
CA LYS A 13 -19.16 -2.46 -1.20
C LYS A 13 -18.16 -3.51 -0.73
N ILE A 14 -18.20 -4.72 -1.32
CA ILE A 14 -17.29 -5.81 -0.95
C ILE A 14 -15.86 -5.45 -1.36
N ILE A 15 -15.67 -4.93 -2.58
CA ILE A 15 -14.36 -4.52 -3.08
C ILE A 15 -13.76 -3.42 -2.19
N SER A 16 -14.60 -2.45 -1.76
CA SER A 16 -14.19 -1.39 -0.85
C SER A 16 -13.74 -1.93 0.51
N VAL A 17 -14.52 -2.85 1.11
CA VAL A 17 -14.15 -3.48 2.38
C VAL A 17 -12.84 -4.26 2.25
N ILE A 18 -12.68 -5.06 1.19
CA ILE A 18 -11.43 -5.80 0.94
C ILE A 18 -10.25 -4.84 0.82
N GLY A 19 -10.36 -3.79 0.01
CA GLY A 19 -9.31 -2.80 -0.18
C GLY A 19 -8.94 -2.08 1.12
N LEU A 20 -9.95 -1.65 1.89
CA LEU A 20 -9.73 -0.99 3.19
C LEU A 20 -9.07 -1.94 4.20
N VAL A 21 -9.54 -3.19 4.29
CA VAL A 21 -8.94 -4.18 5.19
C VAL A 21 -7.48 -4.42 4.84
N ILE A 22 -7.15 -4.60 3.56
CA ILE A 22 -5.76 -4.79 3.15
C ILE A 22 -4.92 -3.57 3.50
N ILE A 23 -5.34 -2.34 3.13
CA ILE A 23 -4.55 -1.14 3.41
C ILE A 23 -4.40 -0.92 4.91
N CYS A 24 -5.48 -1.03 5.68
CA CYS A 24 -5.46 -0.74 7.11
C CYS A 24 -4.73 -1.80 7.92
N PHE A 25 -4.67 -3.07 7.48
CA PHE A 25 -4.13 -4.16 8.31
C PHE A 25 -2.87 -4.82 7.73
N HIS A 26 -2.42 -4.51 6.51
CA HIS A 26 -1.24 -5.17 5.95
C HIS A 26 0.02 -4.94 6.79
N ASN A 27 0.21 -3.75 7.38
CA ASN A 27 1.38 -3.48 8.23
C ASN A 27 1.44 -4.32 9.51
N LEU A 28 0.35 -5.00 9.91
CA LEU A 28 0.44 -6.00 10.99
C LEU A 28 1.37 -7.17 10.62
N PHE A 29 1.50 -7.47 9.33
CA PHE A 29 2.37 -8.51 8.83
C PHE A 29 3.86 -8.08 8.78
N ASP A 30 4.18 -6.80 9.02
CA ASP A 30 5.56 -6.30 9.12
C ASP A 30 6.33 -6.94 10.30
N THR A 31 5.61 -7.56 11.24
CA THR A 31 6.20 -8.36 12.34
C THR A 31 6.93 -9.61 11.84
N PHE A 32 6.60 -10.10 10.64
CA PHE A 32 7.23 -11.27 10.04
C PHE A 32 8.31 -10.85 9.04
N ILE A 33 9.55 -10.82 9.50
CA ILE A 33 10.71 -10.48 8.67
C ILE A 33 11.43 -11.76 8.26
N TYR A 34 11.57 -11.94 6.95
CA TYR A 34 12.38 -13.01 6.36
C TYR A 34 13.67 -12.44 5.80
N GLU A 35 14.72 -13.28 5.81
CA GLU A 35 16.05 -12.94 5.30
C GLU A 35 16.59 -14.04 4.38
N GLY A 36 17.53 -13.64 3.51
CA GLY A 36 18.21 -14.55 2.60
C GLY A 36 17.39 -14.91 1.35
N GLN A 37 17.74 -16.06 0.75
CA GLN A 37 17.27 -16.51 -0.56
C GLN A 37 16.43 -17.79 -0.51
N SER A 38 15.91 -18.15 0.67
CA SER A 38 15.05 -19.32 0.77
C SER A 38 13.77 -19.12 -0.08
N PRO A 39 13.19 -20.18 -0.67
CA PRO A 39 11.96 -20.04 -1.46
C PRO A 39 10.81 -19.37 -0.68
N TYR A 40 10.71 -19.63 0.63
CA TYR A 40 9.73 -19.01 1.51
C TYR A 40 9.97 -17.52 1.69
N ALA A 41 11.22 -17.10 1.86
CA ALA A 41 11.59 -15.68 1.97
C ALA A 41 11.28 -14.94 0.67
N ILE A 42 11.66 -15.52 -0.49
CA ILE A 42 11.38 -14.93 -1.80
C ILE A 42 9.88 -14.78 -2.03
N LEU A 43 9.09 -15.80 -1.71
CA LEU A 43 7.63 -15.74 -1.80
C LEU A 43 7.08 -14.62 -0.91
N TRP A 44 7.59 -14.49 0.32
CA TRP A 44 7.17 -13.43 1.22
C TRP A 44 7.55 -12.03 0.72
N TYR A 45 8.72 -11.86 0.09
CA TYR A 45 9.11 -10.59 -0.50
C TYR A 45 8.19 -10.19 -1.67
N PHE A 46 7.79 -11.16 -2.49
CA PHE A 46 6.81 -10.91 -3.55
C PHE A 46 5.44 -10.52 -3.01
N LEU A 47 5.00 -11.14 -1.91
CA LEU A 47 3.66 -10.94 -1.37
C LEU A 47 3.55 -9.67 -0.52
N HIS A 48 4.53 -9.40 0.35
CA HIS A 48 4.37 -8.41 1.41
C HIS A 48 5.63 -7.61 1.75
N GLN A 49 6.81 -8.23 1.87
CA GLN A 49 7.99 -7.56 2.43
C GLN A 49 8.88 -6.92 1.35
N GLN A 50 9.26 -5.65 1.53
CA GLN A 50 10.27 -5.03 0.68
C GLN A 50 11.67 -5.56 1.02
N SER A 51 12.44 -5.96 0.00
CA SER A 51 13.78 -6.53 0.21
C SER A 51 14.65 -6.39 -1.04
N MET A 52 15.96 -6.52 -0.88
CA MET A 52 16.92 -6.56 -1.99
C MET A 52 17.85 -7.75 -1.80
N ILE A 53 17.87 -8.65 -2.79
CA ILE A 53 18.70 -9.84 -2.79
C ILE A 53 19.87 -9.65 -3.74
N LYS A 54 21.09 -9.93 -3.30
CA LYS A 54 22.25 -10.02 -4.18
C LYS A 54 22.28 -11.39 -4.87
N ILE A 55 22.16 -11.41 -6.20
CA ILE A 55 22.26 -12.64 -7.02
C ILE A 55 23.74 -12.92 -7.36
N SER A 56 24.52 -11.87 -7.59
CA SER A 56 25.96 -11.92 -7.86
C SER A 56 26.66 -10.68 -7.30
N GLU A 57 27.99 -10.62 -7.40
CA GLU A 57 28.82 -9.46 -7.05
C GLU A 57 28.36 -8.15 -7.73
N HIS A 58 27.75 -8.25 -8.91
CA HIS A 58 27.35 -7.10 -9.74
C HIS A 58 25.84 -7.02 -9.99
N THR A 59 25.05 -7.96 -9.48
CA THR A 59 23.62 -8.04 -9.77
C THR A 59 22.81 -8.22 -8.51
N SER A 60 21.83 -7.34 -8.32
CA SER A 60 20.87 -7.41 -7.23
C SER A 60 19.45 -7.34 -7.76
N LEU A 61 18.54 -8.06 -7.10
CA LEU A 61 17.12 -8.07 -7.39
C LEU A 61 16.39 -7.35 -6.27
N ALA A 62 15.63 -6.31 -6.63
CA ALA A 62 14.85 -5.52 -5.68
C ALA A 62 13.37 -5.89 -5.73
N PHE A 63 12.80 -6.15 -4.56
CA PHE A 63 11.38 -6.40 -4.32
C PHE A 63 10.76 -5.12 -3.75
N GLY A 64 10.50 -4.14 -4.60
CA GLY A 64 9.95 -2.84 -4.18
C GLY A 64 8.43 -2.78 -4.17
N TYR A 65 7.75 -3.74 -4.80
CA TYR A 65 6.32 -3.67 -5.10
C TYR A 65 5.57 -4.93 -4.63
N PRO A 66 5.37 -5.12 -3.31
CA PRO A 66 4.75 -6.32 -2.77
C PRO A 66 3.26 -6.41 -3.12
N ILE A 67 2.82 -7.56 -3.62
CA ILE A 67 1.51 -7.73 -4.26
C ILE A 67 0.33 -7.38 -3.34
N ILE A 68 0.36 -7.79 -2.08
CA ILE A 68 -0.76 -7.62 -1.15
C ILE A 68 -1.12 -6.13 -0.98
N PRO A 69 -0.20 -5.23 -0.57
CA PRO A 69 -0.47 -3.79 -0.52
C PRO A 69 -1.04 -3.22 -1.83
N TRP A 70 -0.46 -3.62 -2.97
CA TRP A 70 -0.89 -3.12 -4.29
C TRP A 70 -2.29 -3.57 -4.69
N VAL A 71 -2.69 -4.79 -4.32
CA VAL A 71 -4.05 -5.28 -4.53
C VAL A 71 -5.06 -4.45 -3.75
N GLY A 72 -4.76 -4.11 -2.49
CA GLY A 72 -5.60 -3.23 -1.68
C GLY A 72 -5.78 -1.85 -2.32
N LEU A 73 -4.68 -1.23 -2.75
CA LEU A 73 -4.71 0.07 -3.41
C LEU A 73 -5.48 0.04 -4.74
N MET A 74 -5.28 -0.98 -5.57
CA MET A 74 -6.01 -1.14 -6.83
C MET A 74 -7.51 -1.36 -6.60
N ALA A 75 -7.89 -2.12 -5.58
CA ALA A 75 -9.30 -2.36 -5.25
C ALA A 75 -10.00 -1.05 -4.84
N LEU A 76 -9.37 -0.22 -4.01
CA LEU A 76 -9.93 1.09 -3.66
C LEU A 76 -9.95 2.04 -4.86
N GLY A 77 -8.88 2.06 -5.66
CA GLY A 77 -8.84 2.86 -6.89
C GLY A 77 -9.97 2.50 -7.86
N TYR A 78 -10.28 1.20 -7.99
CA TYR A 78 -11.40 0.72 -8.80
C TYR A 78 -12.75 1.25 -8.29
N VAL A 79 -13.02 1.14 -6.99
CA VAL A 79 -14.26 1.65 -6.39
C VAL A 79 -14.35 3.17 -6.52
N MET A 80 -13.25 3.90 -6.31
CA MET A 80 -13.24 5.36 -6.53
C MET A 80 -13.48 5.72 -8.00
N GLY A 81 -13.06 4.87 -8.94
CA GLY A 81 -13.35 5.02 -10.36
C GLY A 81 -14.86 5.01 -10.67
N SER A 82 -15.66 4.23 -9.93
CA SER A 82 -17.11 4.18 -10.13
C SER A 82 -17.81 5.52 -9.81
N LEU A 83 -17.16 6.39 -9.02
CA LEU A 83 -17.66 7.73 -8.76
C LEU A 83 -17.77 8.59 -10.04
N TYR A 84 -16.97 8.29 -11.06
CA TYR A 84 -17.01 8.99 -12.35
C TYR A 84 -18.17 8.54 -13.24
N THR A 85 -18.73 7.37 -12.99
CA THR A 85 -19.89 6.83 -13.72
C THR A 85 -21.21 7.09 -12.98
N GLU A 86 -21.19 7.08 -11.65
CA GLU A 86 -22.40 7.14 -10.81
C GLU A 86 -22.81 8.57 -10.40
N TYR A 87 -21.87 9.51 -10.32
CA TYR A 87 -22.14 10.85 -9.78
C TYR A 87 -21.89 11.98 -10.78
N GLN A 88 -22.67 13.06 -10.66
CA GLN A 88 -22.43 14.28 -11.43
C GLN A 88 -21.18 15.03 -10.95
N SER A 89 -20.63 15.88 -11.82
CA SER A 89 -19.33 16.55 -11.60
C SER A 89 -19.22 17.26 -10.24
N LYS A 90 -20.26 17.99 -9.81
CA LYS A 90 -20.25 18.72 -8.53
C LYS A 90 -20.25 17.78 -7.32
N GLU A 91 -21.08 16.76 -7.33
CA GLU A 91 -21.19 15.77 -6.24
C GLU A 91 -19.91 14.95 -6.13
N ARG A 92 -19.40 14.46 -7.28
CA ARG A 92 -18.13 13.75 -7.37
C ARG A 92 -16.98 14.59 -6.81
N ALA A 93 -16.88 15.86 -7.20
CA ALA A 93 -15.83 16.75 -6.70
C ALA A 93 -15.93 16.93 -5.18
N SER A 94 -17.14 17.08 -4.62
CA SER A 94 -17.35 17.15 -3.18
C SER A 94 -16.93 15.87 -2.46
N LEU A 95 -17.28 14.69 -3.00
CA LEU A 95 -16.90 13.40 -2.43
C LEU A 95 -15.39 13.18 -2.46
N LEU A 96 -14.74 13.42 -3.60
CA LEU A 96 -13.29 13.30 -3.74
C LEU A 96 -12.55 14.25 -2.80
N MET A 97 -13.03 15.49 -2.66
CA MET A 97 -12.45 16.44 -1.71
C MET A 97 -12.59 15.96 -0.26
N LYS A 98 -13.76 15.44 0.12
CA LYS A 98 -13.97 14.85 1.45
C LYS A 98 -13.02 13.69 1.71
N PHE A 99 -12.94 12.71 0.80
CA PHE A 99 -12.02 11.58 0.94
C PHE A 99 -10.56 12.01 0.99
N GLY A 100 -10.15 12.97 0.16
CA GLY A 100 -8.80 13.54 0.21
C GLY A 100 -8.48 14.18 1.56
N ILE A 101 -9.40 15.01 2.09
CA ILE A 101 -9.25 15.62 3.42
C ILE A 101 -9.16 14.56 4.51
N TYR A 102 -10.05 13.55 4.50
CA TYR A 102 -10.01 12.47 5.49
C TYR A 102 -8.71 11.67 5.43
N SER A 103 -8.19 11.38 4.23
CA SER A 103 -6.91 10.68 4.07
C SER A 103 -5.74 11.50 4.59
N VAL A 104 -5.72 12.81 4.34
CA VAL A 104 -4.67 13.71 4.86
C VAL A 104 -4.75 13.81 6.38
N LEU A 105 -5.95 13.97 6.95
CA LEU A 105 -6.13 14.01 8.40
C LEU A 105 -5.70 12.69 9.05
N ALA A 106 -6.11 11.55 8.48
CA ALA A 106 -5.68 10.24 8.94
C ALA A 106 -4.15 10.09 8.88
N PHE A 107 -3.53 10.51 7.78
CA PHE A 107 -2.07 10.52 7.66
C PHE A 107 -1.40 11.39 8.74
N ILE A 108 -1.89 12.60 8.98
CA ILE A 108 -1.34 13.49 10.03
C ILE A 108 -1.45 12.82 11.40
N VAL A 109 -2.60 12.22 11.74
CA VAL A 109 -2.79 11.53 13.02
C VAL A 109 -1.81 10.36 13.16
N LEU A 110 -1.72 9.49 12.14
CA LEU A 110 -0.79 8.36 12.13
C LEU A 110 0.66 8.83 12.24
N ARG A 111 1.02 9.89 11.52
CA ARG A 111 2.39 10.40 11.47
C ARG A 111 2.82 11.12 12.75
N LEU A 112 1.92 11.83 13.42
CA LEU A 112 2.24 12.49 14.69
C LEU A 112 2.37 11.49 15.84
N THR A 113 1.59 10.41 15.80
CA THR A 113 1.60 9.37 16.84
C THR A 113 2.68 8.32 16.61
N ASN A 114 3.11 8.09 15.36
CA ASN A 114 4.08 7.06 14.96
C ASN A 114 3.74 5.64 15.47
N PHE A 115 2.47 5.38 15.79
CA PHE A 115 2.08 4.10 16.40
C PHE A 115 1.91 2.97 15.37
N TYR A 116 1.70 3.31 14.09
CA TYR A 116 1.33 2.35 13.05
C TYR A 116 1.85 2.74 11.67
N GLY A 117 2.18 1.72 10.86
CA GLY A 117 2.75 1.87 9.54
C GLY A 117 4.25 2.14 9.62
N GLU A 118 4.64 3.42 9.70
CA GLU A 118 6.03 3.85 9.74
C GLU A 118 6.40 4.35 11.15
N PRO A 119 7.01 3.50 12.00
CA PRO A 119 7.31 3.86 13.39
C PRO A 119 8.54 4.76 13.53
N ASN A 120 9.29 4.99 12.45
CA ASN A 120 10.49 5.83 12.51
C ASN A 120 10.13 7.28 12.84
N HIS A 121 10.65 7.75 13.98
CA HIS A 121 10.50 9.11 14.47
C HIS A 121 11.08 10.14 13.49
N PHE A 122 10.62 11.38 13.62
CA PHE A 122 11.26 12.50 12.95
C PHE A 122 12.73 12.60 13.38
N ALA A 123 13.62 12.33 12.45
CA ALA A 123 15.05 12.52 12.62
C ALA A 123 15.50 13.78 11.88
N ILE A 124 16.45 14.49 12.46
CA ILE A 124 17.18 15.53 11.73
C ILE A 124 18.05 14.79 10.70
N GLN A 125 17.80 15.03 9.43
CA GLN A 125 18.59 14.43 8.37
C GLN A 125 19.98 15.07 8.38
N GLU A 126 20.98 14.36 8.90
CA GLU A 126 22.36 14.77 8.75
C GLU A 126 22.75 14.73 7.27
N LYS A 127 23.57 15.71 6.86
CA LYS A 127 23.93 16.01 5.47
C LYS A 127 24.10 14.76 4.61
N TYR A 128 23.47 14.78 3.43
CA TYR A 128 23.61 13.77 2.38
C TYR A 128 25.08 13.34 2.19
N HIS A 129 25.40 12.09 2.53
CA HIS A 129 26.62 11.42 2.07
C HIS A 129 26.43 10.97 0.62
N PHE A 130 26.50 11.93 -0.31
CA PHE A 130 26.84 11.67 -1.71
C PHE A 130 28.31 12.06 -1.91
N LEU A 131 29.21 11.21 -1.43
CA LEU A 131 30.63 11.18 -1.84
C LEU A 131 31.03 9.73 -2.06
#